data_AF-A0A6L7VLQ5-F1
#
_entry.id   AF-A0A6L7VLQ5-F1
#
_cell.length_a   1.000
_cell.length_b   1.000
_cell.length_c   1.000
_cell.angle_alpha   90.00
_cell.angle_beta   90.00
_cell.angle_gamma   90.00
#
_symmetry.space_group_name_H-M   'P 1'
#
loop_
_entity.id
_entity.type
_entity.pdbx_description
1 polymer ?
#
loop_
_entity_poly.entity_id
_entity_poly.type
_entity_poly.pdbx_seq_one_letter_code
_entity_poly.pdbx_strand_id
1 'polypeptide(L)'
;MARITVEDCLEHVENRFQLVTLAAERAHQFYLYQARPQVDPENDKPTVIALREIAQGLKVSSILGDADDADASETAEAESSDGTEAPAG
;
A
#
# COMPACT_ATOMS: atom_id res chain seq x y z
N MET A 1 -1.86 -20.19 -7.65
CA MET A 1 -2.00 -19.31 -8.83
C MET A 1 -3.31 -18.56 -8.71
N ALA A 2 -3.27 -17.50 -7.91
CA ALA A 2 -4.40 -16.61 -7.77
C ALA A 2 -4.81 -16.03 -9.13
N ARG A 3 -6.11 -15.89 -9.34
CA ARG A 3 -6.65 -15.21 -10.52
C ARG A 3 -6.63 -13.72 -10.23
N ILE A 4 -5.72 -13.00 -10.89
CA ILE A 4 -5.62 -11.54 -10.83
C ILE A 4 -5.67 -10.98 -12.25
N THR A 5 -6.31 -9.84 -12.43
CA THR A 5 -6.43 -9.15 -13.71
C THR A 5 -5.66 -7.84 -13.68
N VAL A 6 -5.41 -7.26 -14.85
CA VAL A 6 -4.72 -5.97 -14.95
C VAL A 6 -5.66 -4.87 -14.46
N GLU A 7 -6.95 -5.03 -14.71
CA GLU A 7 -8.02 -4.14 -14.29
C GLU A 7 -8.01 -3.93 -12.77
N ASP A 8 -7.85 -5.00 -11.98
CA ASP A 8 -7.75 -4.92 -10.51
C ASP A 8 -6.56 -4.05 -10.06
N CYS A 9 -5.46 -4.07 -10.81
CA CYS A 9 -4.27 -3.28 -10.48
C CYS A 9 -4.44 -1.80 -10.88
N LEU A 10 -5.22 -1.53 -11.93
CA LEU A 10 -5.44 -0.17 -12.44
C LEU A 10 -6.37 0.66 -11.56
N GLU A 11 -7.06 0.06 -10.60
CA GLU A 11 -7.80 0.79 -9.55
C GLU A 11 -6.86 1.57 -8.62
N HIS A 12 -5.60 1.16 -8.52
CA HIS A 12 -4.60 1.76 -7.62
C HIS A 12 -3.39 2.37 -8.36
N VAL A 13 -3.19 2.06 -9.64
CA VAL A 13 -2.13 2.62 -10.46
C VAL A 13 -2.70 3.02 -11.82
N GLU A 14 -2.82 4.31 -12.09
CA GLU A 14 -3.51 4.82 -13.29
C GLU A 14 -2.75 4.50 -14.59
N ASN A 15 -1.44 4.33 -14.53
CA ASN A 15 -0.59 4.13 -15.69
C ASN A 15 -0.08 2.68 -15.81
N ARG A 16 -0.40 2.03 -16.94
CA ARG A 16 0.01 0.65 -17.23
C ARG A 16 1.53 0.43 -17.29
N PHE A 17 2.30 1.41 -17.77
CA PHE A 17 3.76 1.31 -17.77
C PHE A 17 4.32 1.43 -16.36
N GLN A 18 3.78 2.35 -15.56
CA GLN A 18 4.15 2.49 -14.15
C GLN A 18 3.81 1.21 -13.37
N LEU A 19 2.64 0.61 -13.61
CA LEU A 19 2.26 -0.68 -13.03
C LEU A 19 3.31 -1.75 -13.31
N VAL A 20 3.77 -1.86 -14.56
CA VAL A 20 4.79 -2.85 -14.95
C VAL A 20 6.12 -2.59 -14.22
N THR A 21 6.57 -1.34 -14.18
CA THR A 21 7.83 -0.97 -13.50
C THR A 21 7.74 -1.20 -12.00
N LEU A 22 6.66 -0.76 -11.35
CA LEU A 22 6.42 -0.93 -9.91
C LEU A 22 6.35 -2.42 -9.53
N ALA A 23 5.60 -3.23 -10.28
CA ALA A 23 5.50 -4.66 -10.03
C ALA A 23 6.84 -5.38 -10.23
N ALA A 24 7.64 -4.97 -11.23
CA ALA A 24 8.96 -5.53 -11.47
C ALA A 24 9.95 -5.19 -10.34
N GLU A 25 9.99 -3.93 -9.90
CA GLU A 25 10.81 -3.50 -8.77
C GLU A 25 10.46 -4.25 -7.49
N ARG A 26 9.16 -4.35 -7.20
CA ARG A 26 8.70 -5.11 -6.03
C ARG A 26 9.07 -6.58 -6.11
N ALA A 27 8.90 -7.21 -7.27
CA ALA A 27 9.31 -8.59 -7.48
C ALA A 27 10.83 -8.77 -7.27
N HIS A 28 11.64 -7.79 -7.68
CA HIS A 28 13.07 -7.79 -7.43
C HIS A 28 13.41 -7.66 -5.94
N GLN A 29 12.64 -6.90 -5.16
CA GLN A 29 12.85 -6.82 -3.71
C GLN A 29 12.67 -8.17 -3.01
N PHE A 30 11.70 -8.97 -3.46
CA PHE A 30 11.55 -10.34 -2.96
C PHE A 30 12.78 -11.19 -3.26
N TYR A 31 13.38 -11.03 -4.44
CA TYR A 31 14.53 -11.82 -4.86
C TYR A 31 15.85 -11.36 -4.20
N LEU A 32 16.12 -10.06 -4.19
CA LEU A 32 17.40 -9.49 -3.76
C LEU A 32 17.49 -9.28 -2.24
N TYR A 33 16.38 -8.87 -1.63
CA TYR A 33 16.35 -8.46 -0.22
C TYR A 33 15.54 -9.41 0.65
N GLN A 34 15.00 -10.49 0.08
CA GLN A 34 14.09 -11.41 0.79
C GLN A 34 12.97 -10.64 1.50
N ALA A 35 12.48 -9.59 0.85
CA ALA A 35 11.43 -8.74 1.41
C ALA A 35 10.21 -9.59 1.78
N ARG A 36 9.52 -9.21 2.86
CA ARG A 36 8.32 -9.94 3.29
C ARG A 36 7.12 -9.55 2.41
N PRO A 37 6.39 -10.53 1.86
CA PRO A 37 5.08 -10.28 1.27
C PRO A 37 4.12 -9.71 2.30
N GLN A 38 3.28 -8.77 1.87
CA GLN A 38 2.17 -8.21 2.66
C GLN A 38 0.88 -9.01 2.46
N VAL A 39 0.85 -9.88 1.46
CA VAL A 39 -0.24 -10.82 1.16
C VAL A 39 0.25 -12.25 1.33
N ASP A 40 -0.68 -13.19 1.57
CA ASP A 40 -0.34 -14.61 1.57
C ASP A 40 0.21 -15.02 0.18
N PRO A 41 1.43 -15.56 0.10
CA PRO A 41 2.03 -15.94 -1.16
C PRO A 41 1.28 -17.06 -1.89
N GLU A 42 0.48 -17.91 -1.25
CA GLU A 42 -0.31 -18.99 -1.90
C GLU A 42 0.44 -19.82 -2.97
N ASN A 43 1.77 -19.99 -2.81
CA ASN A 43 2.70 -20.58 -3.79
C ASN A 43 2.78 -19.85 -5.15
N ASP A 44 2.43 -18.58 -5.20
CA ASP A 44 2.55 -17.72 -6.35
C ASP A 44 3.99 -17.24 -6.55
N LYS A 45 4.32 -16.87 -7.80
CA LYS A 45 5.63 -16.29 -8.13
C LYS A 45 5.74 -14.87 -7.54
N PRO A 46 6.96 -14.38 -7.25
CA PRO A 46 7.19 -13.01 -6.74
C PRO A 46 6.45 -11.91 -7.51
N THR A 47 6.40 -12.00 -8.84
CA THR A 47 5.67 -11.03 -9.70
C THR A 47 4.17 -11.05 -9.46
N VAL A 48 3.57 -12.22 -9.24
CA VAL A 48 2.14 -12.35 -8.98
C VAL A 48 1.80 -11.85 -7.58
N ILE A 49 2.68 -12.12 -6.59
CA ILE A 49 2.56 -11.58 -5.23
C ILE A 49 2.60 -10.05 -5.28
N ALA A 50 3.54 -9.46 -6.01
CA ALA A 50 3.64 -8.00 -6.19
C ALA A 50 2.37 -7.40 -6.80
N LEU A 51 1.83 -8.00 -7.88
CA LEU A 51 0.58 -7.54 -8.49
C LEU A 51 -0.61 -7.64 -7.53
N ARG A 52 -0.66 -8.67 -6.68
CA ARG A 52 -1.71 -8.82 -5.65
C ARG A 52 -1.60 -7.79 -4.54
N GLU A 53 -0.39 -7.37 -4.17
CA GLU A 53 -0.20 -6.26 -3.24
C GLU A 53 -0.73 -4.95 -3.85
N ILE A 54 -0.40 -4.68 -5.11
CA ILE A 54 -0.84 -3.48 -5.84
C ILE A 54 -2.37 -3.47 -5.98
N ALA A 55 -3.00 -4.58 -6.37
CA ALA A 55 -4.45 -4.70 -6.50
C ALA A 55 -5.22 -4.60 -5.17
N GLN A 56 -4.53 -4.66 -4.03
CA GLN A 56 -5.12 -4.41 -2.70
C GLN A 56 -4.81 -3.00 -2.19
N GLY A 57 -4.17 -2.15 -3.00
CA GLY A 57 -3.75 -0.81 -2.62
C GLY A 57 -2.69 -0.80 -1.51
N LEU A 58 -1.96 -1.91 -1.33
CA LEU A 58 -0.94 -2.00 -0.30
C LEU A 58 0.29 -1.20 -0.73
N LYS A 59 0.90 -0.49 0.21
CA LYS A 59 2.08 0.34 -0.08
C LYS A 59 3.23 -0.53 -0.53
N VAL A 60 3.63 -0.36 -1.78
CA VAL A 60 4.76 -1.06 -2.39
C VAL A 60 5.92 -0.08 -2.45
N SER A 61 6.95 -0.27 -1.63
CA SER A 61 8.09 0.64 -1.60
C SER A 61 8.78 0.68 -2.96
N SER A 62 8.79 1.85 -3.61
CA SER A 62 9.56 2.10 -4.83
C SER A 62 11.02 2.39 -4.47
N ILE A 63 11.97 1.83 -5.22
CA ILE A 63 13.41 2.10 -4.97
C ILE A 63 13.81 3.46 -5.59
N LEU A 64 13.03 3.95 -6.57
CA LEU A 64 13.29 5.18 -7.31
C LEU A 64 12.79 6.46 -6.62
N GLY A 65 12.23 6.36 -5.41
CA GLY A 65 11.70 7.49 -4.65
C GLY A 65 10.28 7.83 -5.07
N ASP A 66 9.38 7.84 -4.09
CA ASP A 66 7.98 8.20 -4.26
C ASP A 66 7.88 9.70 -4.56
N ALA A 67 7.70 10.06 -5.83
CA ALA A 67 7.43 11.45 -6.23
C ALA A 67 5.94 11.82 -6.09
N ASP A 68 5.07 10.87 -5.72
CA ASP A 68 3.60 11.04 -5.78
C ASP A 68 2.84 10.65 -4.50
N ASP A 69 3.50 10.35 -3.36
CA ASP A 69 2.81 10.26 -2.05
C ASP A 69 2.65 11.68 -1.45
N ALA A 70 1.87 12.52 -2.13
CA ALA A 70 1.41 13.80 -1.61
C ALA A 70 -0.09 13.95 -1.84
N ASP A 71 -0.93 13.18 -1.12
CA ASP A 71 -2.17 13.68 -0.49
C ASP A 71 -2.88 12.61 0.37
N ALA A 72 -3.64 13.09 1.36
CA ALA A 72 -4.63 12.40 2.20
C ALA A 72 -4.16 11.69 3.49
N SER A 73 -3.61 12.46 4.43
CA SER A 73 -4.23 12.57 5.77
C SER A 73 -3.85 13.89 6.46
N GLU A 74 -4.47 14.99 6.02
CA GLU A 74 -4.63 16.19 6.85
C GLU A 74 -5.69 15.94 7.94
N THR A 75 -5.30 16.28 9.17
CA THR A 75 -6.10 16.89 10.25
C THR A 75 -7.45 16.27 10.66
N ALA A 76 -7.50 15.76 11.88
CA ALA A 76 -8.67 15.93 12.75
C ALA A 76 -8.18 16.31 14.15
N GLU A 77 -8.09 17.62 14.40
CA GLU A 77 -8.18 18.15 15.76
C GLU A 77 -9.64 18.02 16.22
N ALA A 78 -9.84 17.55 17.45
CA ALA A 78 -11.07 17.74 18.19
C ALA A 78 -10.74 17.91 19.67
N GLU A 79 -10.30 19.11 20.03
CA GLU A 79 -10.57 19.64 21.37
C GLU A 79 -12.04 20.05 21.44
N SER A 80 -12.83 19.44 22.32
CA SER A 80 -13.92 20.14 23.03
C SER A 80 -14.35 19.42 24.31
N SER A 81 -14.09 20.09 25.43
CA SER A 81 -14.92 20.22 26.64
C SER A 81 -15.70 19.02 27.21
N ASP A 82 -15.37 18.65 28.46
CA ASP A 82 -16.41 18.55 29.48
C ASP A 82 -15.91 19.22 30.77
N GLY A 83 -16.50 20.38 31.07
CA GLY A 83 -16.44 20.97 32.40
C GLY A 83 -17.54 20.33 33.24
N THR A 84 -17.16 19.64 34.30
CA THR A 84 -18.07 19.30 35.39
C THR A 84 -17.57 19.97 36.67
N GLU A 85 -18.46 20.82 37.16
CA GLU A 85 -18.42 21.67 38.33
C GLU A 85 -18.28 20.88 39.65
N ALA A 86 -17.71 21.52 40.66
CA ALA A 86 -17.57 21.05 42.04
C ALA A 86 -18.93 20.68 42.69
N PRO A 87 -18.98 19.99 43.87
CA PRO A 87 -18.81 20.72 45.13
C PRO A 87 -18.24 19.93 46.34
N ALA A 88 -17.71 20.73 47.28
CA ALA A 88 -17.77 20.62 48.75
C ALA A 88 -17.21 19.38 49.50
N GLY A 89 -16.27 19.68 50.41
CA GLY A 89 -15.80 18.81 51.49
C GLY A 89 -14.65 19.43 52.24
#